data_AF-A0A067MKF3-F1
#
_entry.id   AF-A0A067MKF3-F1
#
_cell.length_a   1.000
_cell.length_b   1.000
_cell.length_c   1.000
_cell.angle_alpha   90.00
_cell.angle_beta   90.00
_cell.angle_gamma   90.00
#
_symmetry.space_group_name_H-M   'P 1'
#
loop_
_entity.id
_entity.type
_entity.pdbx_description
1 polymer ?
#
loop_
_entity_poly.entity_id
_entity_poly.type
_entity_poly.pdbx_seq_one_letter_code
_entity_poly.pdbx_strand_id
1 'polypeptide(L)'
;LLKRLAREAKVWSQLRHPNVLPFLGLCTLTSVPYLISPWMENGHVLDYVQTNPDADRVCLLAQVADGLEYLHNLEPEPVIHGDLRGPNILISPSGDARIADFGLSELKADIYDSCSTSFITAGNSRWQAPEILR
;
A
#
# COMPACT_ATOMS: atom_id res chain seq x y z
N LEU A 1 2.28 13.85 12.27
CA LEU A 1 2.22 13.95 10.80
C LEU A 1 3.59 13.73 10.15
N LEU A 2 4.57 14.60 10.36
CA LEU A 2 5.90 14.53 9.74
C LEU A 2 6.65 13.19 9.97
N LYS A 3 6.62 12.66 11.20
CA LYS A 3 7.23 11.35 11.51
C LYS A 3 6.60 10.19 10.72
N ARG A 4 5.27 10.23 10.48
CA ARG A 4 4.56 9.19 9.72
C ARG A 4 4.90 9.28 8.24
N LEU A 5 4.88 10.48 7.66
CA LEU A 5 5.25 10.71 6.26
C LEU A 5 6.72 10.34 5.98
N ALA A 6 7.64 10.64 6.92
CA ALA A 6 9.03 10.24 6.79
C ALA A 6 9.20 8.71 6.81
N ARG A 7 8.44 8.01 7.66
CA ARG A 7 8.42 6.54 7.70
C ARG A 7 7.86 5.95 6.40
N GLU A 8 6.72 6.47 5.95
CA GLU A 8 6.08 6.06 4.70
C GLU A 8 7.02 6.27 3.51
N ALA A 9 7.64 7.45 3.37
CA ALA A 9 8.63 7.71 2.33
C ALA A 9 9.82 6.74 2.42
N LYS A 10 10.32 6.48 3.64
CA LYS A 10 11.44 5.55 3.86
C LYS A 10 11.07 4.14 3.40
N VAL A 11 9.94 3.59 3.84
CA VAL A 11 9.49 2.24 3.44
C VAL A 11 9.27 2.21 1.93
N TRP A 12 8.44 3.11 1.42
CA TRP A 12 8.02 3.12 0.02
C TRP A 12 9.19 3.32 -0.96
N SER A 13 10.18 4.14 -0.60
CA SER A 13 11.36 4.39 -1.44
C SER A 13 12.23 3.16 -1.69
N GLN A 14 12.10 2.11 -0.87
CA GLN A 14 12.85 0.86 -1.00
C GLN A 14 12.13 -0.19 -1.85
N LEU A 15 10.84 -0.01 -2.13
CA LEU A 15 10.00 -1.01 -2.80
C LEU A 15 10.16 -0.96 -4.32
N ARG A 16 10.43 -2.10 -4.94
CA ARG A 16 10.61 -2.26 -6.39
C ARG A 16 9.94 -3.55 -6.86
N HIS A 17 8.68 -3.44 -7.29
CA HIS A 17 7.90 -4.57 -7.82
C HIS A 17 6.84 -4.06 -8.82
N PRO A 18 6.51 -4.82 -9.90
CA PRO A 18 5.49 -4.41 -10.87
C PRO A 18 4.11 -4.13 -10.23
N ASN A 19 3.74 -4.90 -9.20
CA ASN A 19 2.46 -4.77 -8.49
C ASN A 19 2.53 -3.93 -7.21
N VAL A 20 3.56 -3.11 -7.07
CA VAL A 20 3.67 -2.06 -6.06
C VAL A 20 3.72 -0.71 -6.78
N LEU A 21 3.00 0.28 -6.25
CA LEU A 21 2.99 1.62 -6.82
C LEU A 21 4.41 2.21 -6.78
N PRO A 22 4.96 2.74 -7.88
CA PRO A 22 6.31 3.30 -7.85
C PRO A 22 6.37 4.60 -7.04
N PHE A 23 7.41 4.72 -6.20
CA PHE A 23 7.76 5.98 -5.54
C PHE A 23 8.75 6.77 -6.41
N LEU A 24 8.37 7.97 -6.84
CA LEU A 24 9.24 8.86 -7.61
C LEU A 24 10.08 9.77 -6.71
N GLY A 25 9.56 10.14 -5.54
CA GLY A 25 10.30 10.98 -4.60
C GLY A 25 9.43 11.75 -3.63
N LEU A 26 10.08 12.65 -2.89
CA LEU A 26 9.45 13.57 -1.96
C LEU A 26 9.77 15.02 -2.36
N CYS A 27 8.77 15.87 -2.31
CA CYS A 27 8.90 17.31 -2.55
C CYS A 27 8.33 18.08 -1.36
N THR A 28 8.92 19.22 -1.02
CA THR A 28 8.38 20.12 0.01
C THR A 28 7.94 21.42 -0.66
N LEU A 29 6.64 21.71 -0.62
CA LEU A 29 6.07 22.98 -1.08
C LEU A 29 5.52 23.73 0.12
N THR A 30 5.94 24.98 0.30
CA THR A 30 5.47 25.85 1.41
C THR A 30 5.48 25.16 2.78
N SER A 31 6.56 24.43 3.10
CA SER A 31 6.73 23.66 4.35
C SER A 31 5.83 22.43 4.53
N VAL A 32 5.10 22.02 3.48
CA VAL A 32 4.29 20.78 3.46
C VAL A 32 5.02 19.74 2.61
N PRO A 33 5.33 18.56 3.16
CA PRO A 33 5.90 17.46 2.37
C PRO A 33 4.83 16.72 1.57
N TYR A 34 5.18 16.37 0.34
CA TYR A 34 4.37 15.61 -0.61
C TYR A 34 5.16 14.38 -1.06
N LEU A 35 4.46 13.26 -1.15
CA LEU A 35 4.97 12.02 -1.75
C LEU A 35 4.53 11.97 -3.20
N ILE A 36 5.43 11.56 -4.08
CA ILE A 36 5.22 11.61 -5.54
C ILE A 36 5.26 10.19 -6.08
N SER A 37 4.24 9.84 -6.87
CA SER A 37 4.15 8.61 -7.66
C SER A 37 3.66 8.92 -9.07
N PRO A 38 3.79 7.99 -10.03
CA PRO A 38 3.08 8.11 -11.29
C PRO A 38 1.56 8.09 -11.04
N TRP A 39 0.81 8.82 -11.87
CA TRP A 39 -0.64 8.81 -11.85
C TRP A 39 -1.19 7.51 -12.44
N MET A 40 -2.21 6.94 -11.79
CA MET A 40 -2.89 5.72 -12.22
C MET A 40 -4.24 6.11 -12.80
N GLU A 41 -4.30 6.26 -14.13
CA GLU A 41 -5.48 6.82 -14.84
C GLU A 41 -6.76 6.01 -14.65
N ASN A 42 -6.63 4.71 -14.44
CA ASN A 42 -7.75 3.79 -14.23
C ASN A 42 -8.27 3.81 -12.78
N GLY A 43 -7.74 4.68 -11.92
CA GLY A 43 -8.19 4.85 -10.54
C GLY A 43 -7.94 3.61 -9.68
N HIS A 44 -8.79 3.40 -8.67
CA HIS A 44 -8.69 2.24 -7.79
C HIS A 44 -9.60 1.08 -8.23
N VAL A 45 -9.23 -0.14 -7.85
CA VAL A 45 -9.82 -1.38 -8.36
C VAL A 45 -11.34 -1.46 -8.21
N LEU A 46 -11.91 -0.86 -7.15
CA LEU A 46 -13.36 -0.92 -6.90
C LEU A 46 -14.19 -0.24 -7.99
N ASP A 47 -13.73 0.91 -8.49
CA ASP A 47 -14.41 1.65 -9.57
C ASP A 47 -14.05 1.05 -10.93
N TYR A 48 -12.79 0.60 -11.07
CA TYR A 48 -12.30 -0.02 -12.30
C TYR A 48 -13.13 -1.24 -12.69
N VAL A 49 -13.39 -2.18 -11.77
CA VAL A 49 -14.16 -3.41 -12.08
C VAL A 49 -15.66 -3.16 -12.26
N GLN A 50 -16.18 -2.02 -11.81
CA GLN A 50 -17.57 -1.62 -12.07
C GLN A 50 -17.71 -1.05 -13.48
N THR A 51 -16.72 -0.29 -13.93
CA THR A 51 -16.69 0.35 -15.26
C THR A 51 -16.16 -0.58 -16.36
N ASN A 52 -15.42 -1.63 -15.99
CA ASN A 52 -14.87 -2.64 -16.88
C ASN A 52 -15.38 -4.04 -16.44
N PRO A 53 -16.61 -4.43 -16.82
CA PRO A 53 -17.21 -5.68 -16.35
C PRO A 53 -16.44 -6.94 -16.80
N ASP A 54 -15.74 -6.86 -17.93
CA ASP A 54 -14.93 -7.94 -18.51
C ASP A 54 -13.50 -8.00 -17.93
N ALA A 55 -13.15 -7.13 -16.98
CA ALA A 55 -11.84 -7.17 -16.34
C ALA A 55 -11.60 -8.53 -15.66
N ASP A 56 -10.42 -9.10 -15.89
CA ASP A 56 -10.03 -10.37 -15.26
C ASP A 56 -9.71 -10.15 -13.78
N ARG A 57 -10.73 -10.33 -12.94
CA ARG A 57 -10.64 -10.14 -11.49
C ARG A 57 -9.69 -11.13 -10.83
N VAL A 58 -9.55 -12.33 -11.40
CA VAL A 58 -8.64 -13.35 -10.87
C VAL A 58 -7.20 -12.93 -11.13
N CYS A 59 -6.91 -12.43 -12.33
CA CYS A 59 -5.61 -11.86 -12.66
C CYS A 59 -5.25 -10.68 -11.73
N LEU A 60 -6.18 -9.74 -11.51
CA LEU A 60 -5.96 -8.61 -10.59
C LEU A 60 -5.67 -9.07 -9.15
N LEU A 61 -6.39 -10.08 -8.66
CA LEU A 61 -6.14 -10.65 -7.33
C LEU A 61 -4.78 -11.35 -7.25
N ALA A 62 -4.38 -12.09 -8.29
CA ALA A 62 -3.06 -12.72 -8.36
C ALA A 62 -1.95 -11.67 -8.33
N GLN A 63 -2.08 -10.59 -9.10
CA GLN A 63 -1.16 -9.47 -9.10
C GLN A 63 -1.03 -8.80 -7.72
N VAL A 64 -2.13 -8.62 -7.00
CA VAL A 64 -2.10 -8.10 -5.62
C VAL A 64 -1.40 -9.10 -4.68
N ALA A 65 -1.65 -10.40 -4.83
CA ALA A 65 -0.99 -11.43 -4.04
C ALA A 65 0.53 -11.46 -4.29
N ASP A 66 0.98 -11.37 -5.55
CA ASP A 66 2.39 -11.30 -5.92
C ASP A 66 3.07 -10.07 -5.31
N GLY A 67 2.38 -8.91 -5.35
CA GLY A 67 2.85 -7.69 -4.69
C GLY A 67 3.00 -7.85 -3.18
N LEU A 68 2.05 -8.52 -2.51
CA LEU A 68 2.13 -8.78 -1.06
C LEU A 68 3.22 -9.79 -0.70
N GLU A 69 3.36 -10.85 -1.49
CA GLU A 69 4.43 -11.83 -1.30
C GLU A 69 5.79 -11.15 -1.37
N TYR A 70 5.99 -10.28 -2.35
CA TYR A 70 7.20 -9.46 -2.45
C TYR A 70 7.43 -8.64 -1.17
N LEU A 71 6.42 -7.92 -0.67
CA LEU A 71 6.55 -7.10 0.54
C LEU A 71 6.92 -7.94 1.78
N HIS A 72 6.29 -9.11 1.93
CA HIS A 72 6.50 -9.99 3.07
C HIS A 72 7.84 -10.75 3.02
N ASN A 73 8.42 -10.92 1.85
CA ASN A 73 9.71 -11.58 1.65
C ASN A 73 10.89 -10.60 1.53
N LEU A 74 10.68 -9.30 1.78
CA LEU A 74 11.77 -8.33 1.83
C LEU A 74 12.74 -8.62 2.98
N GLU A 75 14.02 -8.54 2.66
CA GLU A 75 15.14 -8.70 3.60
C GLU A 75 15.88 -7.37 3.79
N PRO A 76 16.37 -7.03 5.00
CA PRO A 76 16.34 -7.85 6.22
C PRO A 76 15.00 -7.81 6.98
N GLU A 77 14.11 -6.89 6.61
CA GLU A 77 12.87 -6.64 7.33
C GLU A 77 11.65 -6.74 6.39
N PRO A 78 10.74 -7.69 6.64
CA PRO A 78 9.46 -7.75 5.96
C PRO A 78 8.65 -6.47 6.17
N VAL A 79 7.96 -6.05 5.11
CA VAL A 79 7.04 -4.90 5.12
C VAL A 79 5.62 -5.42 5.25
N ILE A 80 4.92 -5.04 6.31
CA ILE A 80 3.49 -5.33 6.48
C ILE A 80 2.70 -4.09 6.07
N HIS A 81 1.80 -4.24 5.10
CA HIS A 81 1.07 -3.11 4.53
C HIS A 81 0.16 -2.40 5.56
N GLY A 82 -0.60 -3.16 6.36
CA GLY A 82 -1.45 -2.65 7.44
C GLY A 82 -2.83 -2.11 7.05
N ASP A 83 -3.01 -1.61 5.82
CA ASP A 83 -4.32 -1.15 5.30
C ASP A 83 -4.64 -1.71 3.91
N LEU A 84 -4.51 -3.03 3.72
CA LEU A 84 -4.79 -3.60 2.40
C LEU A 84 -6.30 -3.65 2.14
N ARG A 85 -6.76 -2.82 1.20
CA ARG A 85 -8.17 -2.74 0.79
C ARG A 85 -8.31 -2.19 -0.62
N GLY A 86 -9.48 -2.39 -1.22
CA GLY A 86 -9.77 -1.98 -2.60
C GLY A 86 -9.36 -0.54 -2.97
N PRO A 87 -9.64 0.49 -2.15
CA PRO A 87 -9.19 1.86 -2.45
C PRO A 87 -7.66 2.05 -2.53
N ASN A 88 -6.90 1.14 -1.93
CA ASN A 88 -5.45 1.15 -1.90
C ASN A 88 -4.83 0.25 -2.98
N ILE A 89 -5.65 -0.29 -3.88
CA ILE A 89 -5.20 -1.01 -5.08
C ILE A 89 -5.50 -0.12 -6.29
N LEU A 90 -4.47 0.50 -6.85
CA LEU A 90 -4.59 1.33 -8.05
C LEU A 90 -4.37 0.50 -9.31
N ILE A 91 -4.98 0.92 -10.42
CA ILE A 91 -4.88 0.23 -11.70
C ILE A 91 -4.05 1.08 -12.67
N SER A 92 -2.99 0.50 -13.21
CA SER A 92 -2.12 1.15 -14.19
C SER A 92 -2.88 1.45 -15.49
N PRO A 93 -2.34 2.33 -16.36
CA PRO A 93 -2.89 2.52 -17.70
C PRO A 93 -2.99 1.22 -18.53
N SER A 94 -2.11 0.24 -18.26
CA SER A 94 -2.12 -1.08 -18.89
C SER A 94 -3.13 -2.07 -18.28
N GLY A 95 -3.83 -1.70 -17.21
CA GLY A 95 -4.81 -2.56 -16.53
C GLY A 95 -4.23 -3.42 -15.41
N ASP A 96 -2.99 -3.17 -14.99
CA ASP A 96 -2.31 -3.94 -13.94
C ASP A 96 -2.55 -3.36 -12.54
N ALA A 97 -2.76 -4.22 -11.56
CA ALA A 97 -2.93 -3.85 -10.16
C ALA A 97 -1.61 -3.43 -9.50
N ARG A 98 -1.67 -2.36 -8.70
CA ARG A 98 -0.57 -1.81 -7.92
C ARG A 98 -1.02 -1.47 -6.50
N ILE A 99 -0.34 -2.05 -5.52
CA ILE A 99 -0.55 -1.74 -4.09
C ILE A 99 -0.04 -0.33 -3.79
N ALA A 100 -0.84 0.49 -3.14
CA ALA A 100 -0.60 1.89 -2.80
C ALA A 100 -0.94 2.18 -1.33
N ASP A 101 -0.61 3.38 -0.85
CA ASP A 101 -0.86 3.88 0.51
C ASP A 101 -0.15 3.07 1.62
N PHE A 102 1.14 3.37 1.78
CA PHE A 102 2.00 2.75 2.80
C PHE A 102 1.98 3.53 4.13
N GLY A 103 1.00 4.41 4.36
CA GLY A 103 0.94 5.28 5.54
C GLY A 103 0.80 4.51 6.86
N LEU A 104 0.16 3.34 6.81
CA LEU A 104 0.04 2.41 7.94
C LEU A 104 1.04 1.24 7.89
N SER A 105 1.98 1.24 6.94
CA SER A 105 2.93 0.13 6.84
C SER A 105 3.92 0.13 8.00
N GLU A 106 4.21 -1.07 8.50
CA GLU A 106 5.14 -1.33 9.59
C GLU A 106 6.22 -2.32 9.14
N LEU A 107 7.44 -2.07 9.60
CA LEU A 107 8.53 -3.03 9.47
C LEU A 107 8.40 -4.03 10.62
N LYS A 108 8.64 -5.31 10.34
CA LYS A 108 8.49 -6.38 11.35
C LYS A 108 9.31 -6.14 12.62
N ALA A 109 10.49 -5.50 12.52
CA ALA A 109 11.32 -5.17 13.67
C ALA A 109 10.63 -4.18 14.64
N ASP A 110 9.82 -3.24 14.14
CA ASP A 110 9.09 -2.27 14.97
C ASP A 110 7.95 -2.94 15.76
N ILE A 111 7.38 -4.04 15.26
CA ILE A 111 6.24 -4.75 15.87
C ILE A 111 6.63 -5.44 17.18
N TYR A 112 7.87 -5.94 17.29
CA TYR A 112 8.35 -6.61 18.50
C TYR A 112 8.55 -5.64 19.67
N ASP A 113 8.77 -4.35 19.40
CA ASP A 113 8.99 -3.35 20.43
C ASP A 113 7.67 -2.68 20.88
N SER A 114 6.69 -2.54 19.98
CA SER A 114 5.26 -2.26 20.22
C SER A 114 4.57 -2.08 18.87
N CYS A 115 3.54 -2.87 18.55
CA CYS A 115 2.67 -2.56 17.41
C CYS A 115 2.11 -1.14 17.60
N SER A 116 2.27 -0.25 16.61
CA SER A 116 1.88 1.13 16.84
C SER A 116 0.37 1.18 17.05
N THR A 117 -0.09 1.98 18.01
CA THR A 117 -1.54 2.22 18.25
C THR A 117 -2.29 2.60 16.98
N SER A 118 -1.58 3.16 16.00
CA SER A 118 -2.12 3.56 14.69
C SER A 118 -2.41 2.37 13.79
N PHE A 119 -1.60 1.31 13.81
CA PHE A 119 -1.85 0.08 13.05
C PHE A 119 -3.11 -0.65 13.55
N ILE A 120 -3.30 -0.69 14.87
CA ILE A 120 -4.44 -1.36 15.50
C ILE A 120 -5.73 -0.56 15.31
N THR A 121 -5.68 0.77 15.41
CA THR A 121 -6.90 1.61 15.47
C THR A 121 -7.28 2.33 14.17
N ALA A 122 -6.38 2.44 13.18
CA ALA A 122 -6.65 3.25 11.98
C ALA A 122 -7.03 2.45 10.73
N GLY A 123 -6.92 1.11 10.77
CA GLY A 123 -7.36 0.25 9.66
C GLY A 123 -8.89 0.25 9.52
N ASN A 124 -9.39 0.03 8.32
CA ASN A 124 -10.84 -0.05 8.11
C ASN A 124 -11.39 -1.39 8.64
N SER A 125 -12.27 -1.35 9.64
CA SER A 125 -12.77 -2.53 10.36
C SER A 125 -13.40 -3.61 9.48
N ARG A 126 -13.93 -3.26 8.30
CA ARG A 126 -14.48 -4.24 7.33
C ARG A 126 -13.41 -5.08 6.63
N TRP A 127 -12.16 -4.64 6.65
CA TRP A 127 -11.00 -5.30 6.01
C TRP A 127 -9.96 -5.78 7.03
N GLN A 128 -10.16 -5.50 8.32
CA GLN A 128 -9.26 -5.97 9.38
C GLN A 128 -9.53 -7.43 9.73
N ALA A 129 -8.46 -8.15 10.00
CA ALA A 129 -8.55 -9.52 10.50
C ALA A 129 -9.10 -9.53 11.94
N PRO A 130 -9.91 -10.52 12.33
CA PRO A 130 -10.60 -10.54 13.62
C PRO A 130 -9.67 -10.57 14.83
N GLU A 131 -8.46 -11.11 14.70
CA GLU A 131 -7.43 -11.12 15.74
C GLU A 131 -6.87 -9.72 16.08
N ILE A 132 -7.01 -8.74 15.18
CA ILE A 132 -6.62 -7.35 15.43
C ILE A 132 -7.69 -6.59 16.23
N LEU A 133 -8.94 -7.04 16.14
CA LEU A 133 -10.10 -6.41 16.79
C LEU A 133 -10.38 -6.95 18.20
N ARG A 134 -9.58 -7.92 18.67
CA ARG A 134 -9.75 -8.61 19.96
C ARG A 134 -8.93 -8.00 21.08
#